data_AF-A0A0F9L7C3-F1
#
_entry.id   AF-A0A0F9L7C3-F1
#
_cell.length_a   1.000
_cell.length_b   1.000
_cell.length_c   1.000
_cell.angle_alpha   90.00
_cell.angle_beta   90.00
_cell.angle_gamma   90.00
#
_symmetry.space_group_name_H-M   'P 1'
#
loop_
_entity.id
_entity.type
_entity.pdbx_description
1 polymer ?
#
loop_
_entity_poly.entity_id
_entity_poly.type
_entity_poly.pdbx_seq_one_letter_code
_entity_poly.pdbx_strand_id
1 'polypeptide(L)'
;MINYGTKNDRDGMFYNIFPSILQVQMCGYEPDEMWILKFEEDDEGEYWSFQDTDEDDFHLIFPHKVLFDVCFAYGVDAEVKAGKGRIVHLKITKSQSLEAK
;
A
#
# COMPACT_ATOMS: atom_id res chain seq x y z
N MET A 1 -11.06 1.42 6.12
CA MET A 1 -10.02 2.07 6.97
C MET A 1 -9.51 3.34 6.29
N ILE A 2 -9.03 4.35 7.04
CA ILE A 2 -8.34 5.52 6.44
C ILE A 2 -6.85 5.20 6.35
N ASN A 3 -6.27 5.34 5.17
CA ASN A 3 -4.84 5.17 4.96
C ASN A 3 -4.19 6.47 4.51
N TYR A 4 -2.92 6.61 4.84
CA TYR A 4 -2.09 7.75 4.52
C TYR A 4 -0.90 7.27 3.69
N GLY A 5 -0.39 8.11 2.79
CA GLY A 5 0.84 7.80 2.07
C GLY A 5 1.50 9.05 1.51
N THR A 6 2.71 8.89 1.02
CA THR A 6 3.50 9.96 0.40
C THR A 6 3.54 9.76 -1.09
N LYS A 7 3.49 10.86 -1.86
CA LYS A 7 3.62 10.78 -3.30
C LYS A 7 5.10 10.93 -3.66
N ASN A 8 5.61 10.06 -4.51
CA ASN A 8 6.95 10.18 -5.05
C ASN A 8 6.90 11.06 -6.32
N ASP A 9 7.68 12.13 -6.34
CA ASP A 9 7.69 13.08 -7.47
C ASP A 9 8.26 12.50 -8.76
N ARG A 10 9.05 11.42 -8.67
CA ARG A 10 9.74 10.84 -9.85
C ARG A 10 8.82 10.03 -10.73
N ASP A 11 7.96 9.22 -10.13
CA ASP A 11 7.05 8.30 -10.83
C ASP A 11 5.57 8.67 -10.64
N GLY A 12 5.28 9.58 -9.70
CA GLY A 12 3.91 10.00 -9.38
C GLY A 12 3.14 9.00 -8.52
N MET A 13 3.77 7.93 -8.06
CA MET A 13 3.14 6.85 -7.31
C MET A 13 3.14 7.12 -5.80
N PHE A 14 2.24 6.47 -5.08
CA PHE A 14 2.16 6.53 -3.63
C PHE A 14 3.04 5.45 -2.98
N TYR A 15 3.77 5.84 -1.95
CA TYR A 15 4.64 4.98 -1.15
C TYR A 15 4.38 5.22 0.33
N ASN A 16 5.00 4.40 1.19
CA ASN A 16 4.91 4.50 2.65
C ASN A 16 3.45 4.56 3.10
N ILE A 17 2.65 3.60 2.63
CA ILE A 17 1.21 3.59 2.83
C ILE A 17 0.89 2.90 4.16
N PHE A 18 0.32 3.65 5.11
CA PHE A 18 0.03 3.17 6.47
C PHE A 18 -1.27 3.74 7.03
N PRO A 19 -1.91 3.07 8.00
CA PRO A 19 -3.14 3.56 8.66
C PRO A 19 -2.87 4.69 9.68
N SER A 20 -1.62 5.13 9.85
CA SER A 20 -1.21 6.16 10.80
C SER A 20 -0.21 7.14 10.20
N ILE A 21 -0.46 8.44 10.38
CA ILE A 21 0.46 9.53 10.01
C ILE A 21 1.85 9.32 10.63
N LEU A 22 1.91 8.89 11.89
CA LEU A 22 3.18 8.67 12.58
C LEU A 22 4.02 7.58 11.89
N GLN A 23 3.38 6.50 11.41
CA GLN A 23 4.07 5.45 10.68
C GLN A 23 4.58 5.96 9.32
N VAL A 24 3.77 6.75 8.61
CA VAL A 24 4.21 7.41 7.37
C VAL A 24 5.43 8.30 7.62
N GLN A 25 5.45 9.10 8.69
CA GLN A 25 6.58 9.98 9.01
C GLN A 25 7.85 9.20 9.35
N MET A 26 7.74 8.11 10.14
CA MET A 26 8.90 7.29 10.52
C MET A 26 9.51 6.56 9.32
N CYS A 27 8.70 6.07 8.39
CA CYS A 27 9.16 5.28 7.24
C CYS A 27 9.45 6.13 5.99
N GLY A 28 8.77 7.28 5.86
CA GLY A 28 8.83 8.15 4.70
C GLY A 28 9.87 9.27 4.75
N TYR A 29 10.64 9.38 5.84
CA TYR A 29 11.68 10.40 6.05
C TYR A 29 11.16 11.84 5.89
N GLU A 30 10.40 12.31 6.90
CA GLU A 30 9.86 13.69 6.99
C GLU A 30 9.31 14.21 5.64
N PRO A 31 8.24 13.60 5.11
CA PRO A 31 7.70 14.01 3.82
C PRO A 31 7.09 15.41 3.90
N ASP A 32 7.34 16.27 2.91
CA ASP A 32 6.74 17.62 2.84
C ASP A 32 5.21 17.56 2.72
N GLU A 33 4.68 16.55 2.04
CA GLU A 33 3.25 16.35 1.80
C GLU A 33 2.82 14.90 2.02
N MET A 34 1.69 14.73 2.73
CA MET A 34 1.03 13.44 2.91
C MET A 34 -0.39 13.49 2.35
N TRP A 35 -0.89 12.33 1.92
CA TRP A 35 -2.21 12.22 1.31
C TRP A 35 -3.07 11.21 2.05
N ILE A 36 -4.35 11.53 2.23
CA ILE A 36 -5.37 10.56 2.60
C ILE A 36 -5.75 9.76 1.36
N LEU A 37 -5.62 8.44 1.44
CA LEU A 37 -5.77 7.52 0.33
C LEU A 37 -7.02 6.65 0.50
N LYS A 38 -7.66 6.35 -0.63
CA LYS A 38 -8.74 5.37 -0.75
C LYS A 38 -8.33 4.27 -1.72
N PHE A 39 -8.72 3.05 -1.40
CA PHE A 39 -8.36 1.86 -2.15
C PHE A 39 -9.63 1.23 -2.73
N GLU A 40 -9.54 0.85 -3.99
CA GLU A 40 -10.58 0.11 -4.70
C GLU A 40 -9.89 -1.06 -5.41
N GLU A 41 -10.48 -2.27 -5.31
CA GLU A 41 -10.00 -3.40 -6.11
C GLU A 41 -10.26 -3.12 -7.58
N ASP A 42 -9.22 -3.29 -8.39
CA ASP A 42 -9.25 -3.09 -9.83
C ASP A 42 -8.23 -4.04 -10.44
N ASP A 43 -8.65 -4.95 -11.32
CA ASP A 43 -7.76 -5.92 -11.96
C ASP A 43 -6.70 -5.25 -12.84
N GLU A 44 -6.95 -4.01 -13.29
CA GLU A 44 -5.98 -3.17 -14.01
C GLU A 44 -5.28 -2.17 -13.08
N GLY A 45 -5.46 -2.32 -11.77
CA GLY A 45 -4.88 -1.48 -10.73
C GLY A 45 -3.35 -1.52 -10.71
N GLU A 46 -2.74 -0.35 -10.52
CA GLU A 46 -1.29 -0.17 -10.59
C GLU A 46 -0.56 -0.65 -9.33
N TYR A 47 -1.29 -0.94 -8.25
CA TYR A 47 -0.72 -1.34 -6.96
C TYR A 47 -1.00 -2.81 -6.68
N TRP A 48 0.03 -3.48 -6.18
CA TRP A 48 -0.02 -4.84 -5.66
C TRP A 48 -0.34 -4.78 -4.18
N SER A 49 -1.22 -5.66 -3.72
CA SER A 49 -1.59 -5.81 -2.31
C SER A 49 -1.83 -7.27 -1.98
N PHE A 50 -1.75 -7.59 -0.70
CA PHE A 50 -2.22 -8.84 -0.13
C PHE A 50 -3.45 -8.57 0.73
N GLN A 51 -4.49 -9.38 0.57
CA GLN A 51 -5.66 -9.37 1.45
C GLN A 51 -5.64 -10.70 2.21
N ASP A 52 -5.47 -10.63 3.53
CA ASP A 52 -5.50 -11.80 4.40
C ASP A 52 -6.91 -12.39 4.47
N THR A 53 -7.03 -13.69 4.81
CA THR A 53 -8.35 -14.33 4.90
C THR A 53 -9.17 -13.90 6.10
N ASP A 54 -8.50 -13.43 7.16
CA ASP A 54 -9.11 -13.10 8.44
C ASP A 54 -9.42 -11.60 8.56
N GLU A 55 -8.90 -10.77 7.65
CA GLU A 55 -9.02 -9.31 7.66
C GLU A 55 -9.60 -8.81 6.33
N ASP A 56 -10.60 -7.93 6.39
CA ASP A 56 -11.18 -7.28 5.19
C ASP A 56 -10.28 -6.14 4.64
N ASP A 57 -9.11 -5.91 5.24
CA ASP A 57 -8.20 -4.83 4.88
C ASP A 57 -7.10 -5.28 3.90
N PHE A 58 -6.50 -4.27 3.26
CA PHE A 58 -5.43 -4.45 2.28
C PHE A 58 -4.07 -4.18 2.94
N HIS A 59 -3.15 -5.14 2.83
CA HIS A 59 -1.81 -5.06 3.40
C HIS A 59 -0.74 -5.13 2.32
N LEU A 60 0.48 -4.68 2.67
CA LEU A 60 1.66 -4.76 1.80
C LEU A 60 1.41 -4.11 0.43
N ILE A 61 0.99 -2.84 0.44
CA ILE A 61 0.60 -2.12 -0.77
C ILE A 61 1.82 -1.51 -1.44
N PHE A 62 2.15 -1.95 -2.66
CA PHE A 62 3.31 -1.47 -3.41
C PHE A 62 3.01 -1.26 -4.91
N PRO A 63 3.54 -0.21 -5.55
CA PRO A 63 3.37 0.02 -6.99
C PRO A 63 4.19 -0.93 -7.87
N HIS A 64 5.14 -1.66 -7.28
CA HIS A 64 6.04 -2.56 -8.00
C HIS A 64 5.98 -3.97 -7.44
N LYS A 65 5.71 -4.95 -8.31
CA LYS A 65 5.66 -6.37 -7.95
C LYS A 65 6.91 -6.85 -7.23
N VAL A 66 8.10 -6.38 -7.63
CA VAL A 66 9.37 -6.77 -6.99
C VAL A 66 9.42 -6.35 -5.52
N LEU A 67 8.91 -5.16 -5.19
CA LEU A 67 8.84 -4.68 -3.80
C LEU A 67 7.77 -5.42 -3.01
N PHE A 68 6.69 -5.83 -3.66
CA PHE A 68 5.68 -6.68 -3.03
C PHE A 68 6.22 -8.08 -2.73
N ASP A 69 6.87 -8.72 -3.71
CA ASP A 69 7.37 -10.08 -3.60
C ASP A 69 8.45 -10.24 -2.50
N VAL A 70 9.29 -9.21 -2.28
CA VAL A 70 10.35 -9.26 -1.26
C VAL A 70 9.81 -9.34 0.17
N CYS A 71 8.54 -8.96 0.39
CA CYS A 71 7.89 -9.06 1.68
C CYS A 71 7.57 -10.52 2.07
N PHE A 72 7.63 -11.44 1.12
CA PHE A 72 7.28 -12.85 1.33
C PHE A 72 8.54 -13.72 1.29
N ALA A 73 9.03 -14.11 2.47
CA ALA A 73 10.28 -14.87 2.61
C ALA A 73 10.31 -16.17 1.77
N TYR A 74 9.15 -16.81 1.59
CA TYR A 74 9.00 -18.03 0.79
C TYR A 74 8.21 -17.81 -0.51
N GLY A 75 8.02 -16.55 -0.91
CA GLY A 75 7.22 -16.14 -2.06
C GLY A 75 5.72 -16.09 -1.78
N VAL A 76 5.05 -15.12 -2.40
CA VAL A 76 3.61 -14.88 -2.17
C VAL A 76 2.73 -16.07 -2.56
N ASP A 77 3.10 -16.82 -3.61
CA ASP A 77 2.36 -18.02 -4.04
C ASP A 77 2.28 -19.09 -2.95
N ALA A 78 3.29 -19.19 -2.07
CA ALA A 78 3.29 -20.13 -0.97
C ALA A 78 2.25 -19.75 0.10
N GLU A 79 2.12 -18.46 0.40
CA GLU A 79 1.12 -17.95 1.35
C GLU A 79 -0.30 -18.11 0.81
N VAL A 80 -0.52 -17.82 -0.48
CA VAL A 80 -1.81 -18.06 -1.14
C VAL A 80 -2.18 -19.54 -1.13
N LYS A 81 -1.25 -20.44 -1.45
CA LYS A 81 -1.49 -21.90 -1.40
C LYS A 81 -1.74 -22.42 0.01
N ALA A 82 -1.13 -21.80 1.02
CA ALA A 82 -1.39 -22.09 2.43
C ALA A 82 -2.76 -21.57 2.89
N GLY A 83 -3.47 -20.81 2.05
CA GLY A 83 -4.80 -20.28 2.34
C GLY A 83 -4.78 -19.09 3.29
N LYS A 84 -3.68 -18.35 3.38
CA LYS A 84 -3.58 -17.18 4.27
C LYS A 84 -4.19 -15.91 3.69
N GLY A 85 -4.38 -15.86 2.37
CA GLY A 85 -4.92 -14.70 1.69
C GLY A 85 -4.82 -14.78 0.18
N ARG A 86 -5.04 -13.66 -0.48
CA ARG A 86 -4.96 -13.52 -1.94
C ARG A 86 -4.22 -12.24 -2.34
N ILE A 87 -3.62 -12.29 -3.53
CA ILE A 87 -3.08 -11.11 -4.19
C ILE A 87 -4.24 -10.32 -4.79
N VAL A 88 -4.23 -9.01 -4.60
CA VAL A 88 -5.24 -8.09 -5.11
C VAL A 88 -4.54 -6.92 -5.78
N HIS A 89 -5.07 -6.50 -6.92
CA HIS A 89 -4.66 -5.26 -7.57
C HIS A 89 -5.56 -4.11 -7.09
N LEU A 90 -4.93 -2.98 -6.78
CA LEU A 90 -5.60 -1.82 -6.24
C LEU A 90 -5.41 -0.61 -7.14
N LYS A 91 -6.51 0.11 -7.33
CA LYS A 91 -6.48 1.50 -7.76
C LYS A 91 -6.51 2.40 -6.53
N ILE A 92 -5.54 3.30 -6.45
CA ILE A 92 -5.44 4.25 -5.35
C ILE A 92 -5.91 5.63 -5.81
N THR A 93 -6.88 6.19 -5.09
CA THR A 93 -7.33 7.56 -5.31
C THR A 93 -7.02 8.43 -4.10
N LYS A 94 -6.66 9.69 -4.37
CA LYS A 94 -6.41 10.69 -3.34
C LYS A 94 -7.71 11.36 -2.90
N SER A 95 -7.89 11.52 -1.60
CA SER A 95 -9.05 12.20 -1.03
C SER A 95 -8.72 13.63 -0.61
N GLN A 96 -7.61 13.85 0.10
CA GLN A 96 -7.20 15.15 0.63
C GLN A 96 -5.68 15.17 0.90
N SER A 97 -5.01 16.31 0.72
CA SER A 97 -3.62 16.52 1.15
C SER A 97 -3.55 17.04 2.59
N LEU A 98 -2.47 16.69 3.27
CA LEU A 98 -2.11 17.12 4.61
C LEU A 98 -0.70 17.71 4.53
N GLU A 99 -0.56 18.96 4.97
CA GLU A 99 0.77 19.56 5.18
C GLU A 99 1.43 18.86 6.37
N ALA A 100 2.60 18.26 6.15
CA ALA A 100 3.41 17.77 7.25
C ALA A 100 4.03 18.99 7.95
N LYS A 101 3.75 19.14 9.26
CA LYS A 101 4.34 20.19 10.10
C LYS A 101 5.61 19.72 10.76
#